data_AF-A0A2K4ZHY7-F1
#
_entry.id   AF-A0A2K4ZHY7-F1
#
_cell.length_a   1.000
_cell.length_b   1.000
_cell.length_c   1.000
_cell.angle_alpha   90.00
_cell.angle_beta   90.00
_cell.angle_gamma   90.00
#
_symmetry.space_group_name_H-M   'P 1'
#
loop_
_entity.id
_entity.type
_entity.pdbx_description
1 polymer ?
#
loop_
_entity_poly.entity_id
_entity_poly.type
_entity_poly.pdbx_seq_one_letter_code
_entity_poly.pdbx_strand_id
1 'polypeptide(L)'
;MYALYAPIQATYKESQSLKGFAKMKYDKEHKDSLSKYPELKERMQSLLQNGEKITPKQWKAEIQSLQSEYDSIGKEQTKTATELAYAEVISYNRKNLERELQNENRQHNRQQSRTKRREEEI
;
A
#
# COMPACT_ATOMS: atom_id res chain seq x y z
N MET A 1 -12.40 -14.44 -5.74
CA MET A 1 -13.71 -14.58 -6.43
C MET A 1 -13.58 -14.47 -7.95
N TYR A 2 -12.99 -13.39 -8.49
CA TYR A 2 -12.71 -13.28 -9.94
C TYR A 2 -11.78 -14.38 -10.46
N ALA A 3 -10.76 -14.79 -9.69
CA ALA A 3 -9.85 -15.87 -10.07
C ALA A 3 -10.54 -17.23 -10.33
N LEU A 4 -11.68 -17.50 -9.69
CA LEU A 4 -12.48 -18.71 -9.94
C LEU A 4 -13.44 -18.53 -11.13
N TYR A 5 -13.83 -17.30 -11.42
CA TYR A 5 -14.72 -16.96 -12.54
C TYR A 5 -14.00 -16.89 -13.88
N ALA A 6 -12.80 -16.30 -13.93
CA ALA A 6 -12.03 -16.11 -15.14
C ALA A 6 -11.87 -17.40 -16.01
N PRO A 7 -11.46 -18.56 -15.46
CA PRO A 7 -11.33 -19.78 -16.25
C PRO A 7 -12.69 -20.30 -16.75
N ILE A 8 -13.74 -20.24 -15.94
CA ILE A 8 -15.08 -20.70 -16.33
C ILE A 8 -15.67 -19.77 -17.40
N GLN A 9 -15.45 -18.46 -17.30
CA GLN A 9 -15.86 -17.49 -18.31
C GLN A 9 -15.13 -17.72 -19.64
N ALA A 10 -13.83 -18.05 -19.60
CA ALA A 10 -13.06 -18.39 -20.79
C ALA A 10 -13.63 -19.65 -21.48
N THR A 11 -13.84 -20.72 -20.72
CA THR A 11 -14.41 -21.97 -21.27
C THR A 11 -15.80 -21.76 -21.87
N TYR A 12 -16.64 -20.93 -21.23
CA TYR A 12 -17.95 -20.55 -21.77
C TYR A 12 -17.83 -19.77 -23.08
N LYS A 13 -16.97 -18.75 -23.14
CA LYS A 13 -16.77 -17.94 -24.36
C LYS A 13 -16.24 -18.79 -25.52
N GLU A 14 -15.34 -19.71 -25.25
CA GLU A 14 -14.78 -20.64 -26.23
C GLU A 14 -15.84 -21.64 -26.74
N SER A 15 -16.68 -22.20 -25.86
CA SER A 15 -17.85 -22.97 -26.29
C SER A 15 -18.76 -22.15 -27.23
N GLN A 16 -18.99 -20.87 -26.93
CA GLN A 16 -19.87 -20.01 -27.74
C GLN A 16 -19.28 -19.64 -29.11
N SER A 17 -17.96 -19.64 -29.28
CA SER A 17 -17.32 -19.38 -30.58
C SER A 17 -17.32 -20.61 -31.49
N LEU A 18 -17.36 -21.82 -30.91
CA LEU A 18 -17.42 -23.09 -31.63
C LEU A 18 -18.81 -23.37 -32.22
N LYS A 19 -18.85 -24.12 -33.33
CA LYS A 19 -20.08 -24.54 -34.02
C LYS A 19 -20.04 -26.02 -34.40
N GLY A 20 -21.23 -26.61 -34.59
CA GLY A 20 -21.39 -27.99 -35.07
C GLY A 20 -20.71 -29.04 -34.19
N PHE A 21 -20.06 -30.03 -34.81
CA PHE A 21 -19.42 -31.15 -34.10
C PHE A 21 -18.28 -30.72 -33.15
N ALA A 22 -17.56 -29.63 -33.48
CA ALA A 22 -16.50 -29.11 -32.62
C ALA A 22 -17.07 -28.61 -31.28
N LYS A 23 -18.18 -27.86 -31.32
CA LYS A 23 -18.90 -27.42 -30.12
C LYS A 23 -19.41 -28.62 -29.32
N MET A 24 -20.00 -29.61 -29.99
CA MET A 24 -20.56 -30.79 -29.32
C MET A 24 -19.50 -31.57 -28.52
N LYS A 25 -18.29 -31.75 -29.08
CA LYS A 25 -17.17 -32.38 -28.35
C LYS A 25 -16.71 -31.51 -27.19
N TYR A 26 -16.50 -30.23 -27.44
CA TYR A 26 -16.02 -29.29 -26.44
C TYR A 26 -16.97 -29.15 -25.24
N ASP A 27 -18.27 -29.03 -25.50
CA ASP A 27 -19.30 -28.94 -24.45
C ASP A 27 -19.41 -30.24 -23.64
N LYS A 28 -19.14 -31.39 -24.28
CA LYS A 28 -19.11 -32.68 -23.59
C LYS A 28 -17.91 -32.80 -22.66
N GLU A 29 -16.75 -32.27 -23.05
CA GLU A 29 -15.53 -32.26 -22.25
C GLU A 29 -15.59 -31.24 -21.10
N HIS A 30 -16.27 -30.10 -21.30
CA HIS A 30 -16.34 -28.99 -20.34
C HIS A 30 -17.70 -28.87 -19.63
N LYS A 31 -18.47 -29.96 -19.59
CA LYS A 31 -19.86 -29.97 -19.10
C LYS A 31 -20.01 -29.38 -17.69
N ASP A 32 -19.13 -29.76 -16.77
CA ASP A 32 -19.20 -29.31 -15.37
C ASP A 32 -18.93 -27.81 -15.24
N SER A 33 -17.98 -27.28 -16.01
CA SER A 33 -17.66 -25.85 -16.03
C SER A 33 -18.79 -25.04 -16.64
N LEU A 34 -19.36 -25.51 -17.76
CA LEU A 34 -20.48 -24.85 -18.43
C LEU A 34 -21.74 -24.85 -17.56
N SER A 35 -21.99 -25.92 -16.80
CA SER A 35 -23.14 -26.01 -15.89
C SER A 35 -23.03 -25.04 -14.71
N LYS A 36 -21.81 -24.73 -14.24
CA LYS A 36 -21.57 -23.82 -13.10
C LYS A 36 -21.56 -22.34 -13.50
N TYR A 37 -21.45 -22.04 -14.79
CA TYR A 37 -21.37 -20.66 -15.27
C TYR A 37 -22.59 -19.79 -14.91
N PRO A 38 -23.85 -20.25 -15.03
CA PRO A 38 -25.03 -19.44 -14.68
C PRO A 38 -25.03 -19.02 -13.21
N GLU A 39 -24.83 -19.97 -12.30
CA GLU A 39 -24.79 -19.72 -10.84
C GLU A 39 -23.66 -18.74 -10.50
N LEU A 40 -22.48 -18.92 -11.10
CA LEU A 40 -21.34 -18.06 -10.81
C LEU A 40 -21.53 -16.65 -11.38
N LYS A 41 -22.17 -16.53 -12.54
CA LYS A 41 -22.54 -15.24 -13.13
C LYS A 41 -23.55 -14.51 -12.25
N GLU A 42 -24.56 -15.20 -11.77
CA GLU A 42 -25.56 -14.64 -10.84
C GLU A 42 -24.91 -14.18 -9.54
N ARG A 43 -24.02 -15.02 -8.97
CA ARG A 43 -23.24 -14.66 -7.78
C ARG A 43 -22.33 -13.46 -7.98
N MET A 44 -21.77 -13.26 -9.17
CA MET A 44 -21.01 -12.03 -9.46
C MET A 44 -21.92 -10.82 -9.64
N GLN A 45 -23.08 -11.01 -10.28
CA GLN A 45 -24.06 -9.95 -10.47
C GLN A 45 -24.67 -9.49 -9.14
N SER A 46 -24.87 -10.40 -8.18
CA SER A 46 -25.36 -10.08 -6.84
C SER A 46 -24.37 -9.27 -5.98
N LEU A 47 -23.10 -9.18 -6.38
CA LEU A 47 -22.13 -8.29 -5.71
C LEU A 47 -22.38 -6.82 -6.04
N LEU A 48 -23.04 -6.55 -7.16
CA LEU A 48 -23.46 -5.20 -7.52
C LEU A 48 -24.74 -4.87 -6.75
N GLN A 49 -24.89 -3.63 -6.29
CA GLN A 49 -26.15 -3.22 -5.68
C GLN A 49 -27.28 -3.38 -6.70
N ASN A 50 -28.45 -3.84 -6.25
CA ASN A 50 -29.59 -4.15 -7.13
C ASN A 50 -29.90 -2.96 -8.07
N GLY A 51 -29.66 -3.15 -9.37
CA GLY A 51 -29.90 -2.14 -10.41
C GLY A 51 -28.68 -1.35 -10.87
N GLU A 52 -27.55 -1.46 -10.17
CA GLU A 52 -26.29 -0.82 -10.54
C GLU A 52 -25.62 -1.59 -11.68
N LYS A 53 -25.73 -1.05 -12.90
CA LYS A 53 -24.95 -1.55 -14.03
C LYS A 53 -23.59 -0.87 -13.99
N ILE A 54 -22.50 -1.64 -13.91
CA ILE A 54 -21.17 -1.09 -14.15
C ILE A 54 -21.09 -0.70 -15.63
N THR A 55 -21.35 0.57 -15.91
CA THR A 55 -21.14 1.12 -17.25
C THR A 55 -19.64 1.36 -17.46
N PRO A 56 -19.12 1.23 -18.71
CA PRO A 56 -17.72 1.53 -19.00
C PRO A 56 -17.30 2.94 -18.52
N LYS A 57 -18.25 3.89 -18.52
CA LYS A 57 -18.05 5.26 -18.02
C LYS A 57 -17.86 5.30 -16.50
N GLN A 58 -18.74 4.65 -15.74
CA GLN A 58 -18.62 4.58 -14.27
C GLN A 58 -17.35 3.85 -13.86
N TRP A 59 -17.04 2.71 -14.49
CA TRP A 59 -15.82 1.97 -14.23
C TRP A 59 -14.56 2.81 -14.45
N LYS A 60 -14.51 3.55 -15.56
CA LYS A 60 -13.39 4.45 -15.85
C LYS A 60 -13.28 5.58 -14.83
N ALA A 61 -14.41 6.15 -14.41
CA ALA A 61 -14.43 7.19 -13.39
C ALA A 61 -13.93 6.69 -12.03
N GLU A 62 -14.34 5.49 -11.62
CA GLU A 62 -13.93 4.87 -10.36
C GLU A 62 -12.42 4.54 -10.36
N ILE A 63 -11.89 3.96 -11.45
CA ILE A 63 -10.44 3.76 -11.62
C ILE A 63 -9.68 5.08 -11.51
N GLN A 64 -10.18 6.14 -12.16
CA GLN A 64 -9.53 7.45 -12.11
C GLN A 64 -9.56 8.06 -10.70
N SER A 65 -10.65 7.91 -9.97
CA SER A 65 -10.76 8.36 -8.58
C SER A 65 -9.74 7.64 -7.70
N LEU A 66 -9.70 6.30 -7.78
CA LEU A 66 -8.77 5.49 -7.00
C LEU A 66 -7.31 5.80 -7.32
N GLN A 67 -6.99 6.03 -8.60
CA GLN A 67 -5.64 6.45 -9.00
C GLN A 67 -5.27 7.81 -8.40
N SER A 68 -6.20 8.77 -8.42
CA SER A 68 -5.98 10.09 -7.83
C SER A 68 -5.80 10.03 -6.31
N GLU A 69 -6.58 9.19 -5.62
CA GLU A 69 -6.43 8.96 -4.18
C GLU A 69 -5.07 8.33 -3.87
N TYR A 70 -4.67 7.31 -4.63
CA TYR A 70 -3.36 6.68 -4.49
C TYR A 70 -2.21 7.69 -4.67
N ASP A 71 -2.26 8.50 -5.73
CA ASP A 71 -1.23 9.51 -6.00
C ASP A 71 -1.18 10.59 -4.91
N SER A 72 -2.33 10.95 -4.34
CA SER A 72 -2.41 11.90 -3.22
C SER A 72 -1.77 11.32 -1.96
N ILE A 73 -2.10 10.08 -1.62
CA ILE A 73 -1.54 9.36 -0.47
C ILE A 73 -0.02 9.21 -0.63
N GLY A 74 0.46 8.85 -1.82
CA GLY A 74 1.90 8.71 -2.07
C GLY A 74 2.67 10.02 -1.87
N LYS A 75 2.08 11.16 -2.28
CA LYS A 75 2.66 12.49 -2.03
C LYS A 75 2.68 12.83 -0.55
N GLU A 76 1.62 12.54 0.19
CA GLU A 76 1.55 12.77 1.63
C GLU A 76 2.55 11.91 2.39
N GLN A 77 2.64 10.62 2.07
CA GLN A 77 3.62 9.70 2.65
C GLN A 77 5.07 10.21 2.47
N THR A 78 5.40 10.72 1.29
CA THR A 78 6.74 11.27 1.02
C THR A 78 7.03 12.50 1.88
N LYS A 79 6.04 13.38 2.09
CA LYS A 79 6.18 14.55 2.98
C LYS A 79 6.39 14.11 4.42
N THR A 80 5.54 13.22 4.92
CA THR A 80 5.63 12.71 6.29
C THR A 80 6.96 11.99 6.55
N ALA A 81 7.44 11.19 5.61
CA ALA A 81 8.75 10.54 5.73
C ALA A 81 9.89 11.55 5.86
N THR A 82 9.82 12.65 5.10
CA THR A 82 10.81 13.73 5.14
C THR A 82 10.75 14.50 6.47
N GLU A 83 9.54 14.81 6.95
CA GLU A 83 9.34 15.49 8.24
C GLU A 83 9.83 14.64 9.42
N LEU A 84 9.59 13.33 9.39
CA LEU A 84 10.10 12.40 10.39
C LEU A 84 11.63 12.36 10.40
N ALA A 85 12.26 12.29 9.22
CA ALA A 85 13.72 12.33 9.11
C ALA A 85 14.30 13.63 9.70
N TYR A 86 13.67 14.79 9.42
CA TYR A 86 14.08 16.05 10.04
C TYR A 86 13.92 16.04 11.56
N ALA A 87 12.80 15.51 12.07
CA ALA A 87 12.55 15.42 13.50
C ALA A 87 13.60 14.53 14.21
N GLU A 88 13.99 13.40 13.60
CA GLU A 88 15.03 12.51 14.11
C GLU A 88 16.38 13.21 14.19
N VAL A 89 16.79 13.90 13.11
CA VAL A 89 18.07 14.63 13.06
C VAL A 89 18.11 15.76 14.09
N ILE A 90 17.04 16.53 14.22
CA ILE A 90 16.95 17.62 15.21
C ILE A 90 17.03 17.05 16.63
N SER A 91 16.30 15.96 16.91
CA SER A 91 16.32 15.28 18.21
C SER A 91 17.72 14.77 18.56
N TYR A 92 18.41 14.16 17.59
CA TYR A 92 19.79 13.71 17.74
C TYR A 92 20.73 14.88 18.05
N ASN A 93 20.69 15.94 17.22
CA ASN A 93 21.57 17.10 17.37
C ASN A 93 21.36 17.79 18.72
N ARG A 94 20.12 17.90 19.19
CA ARG A 94 19.80 18.45 20.51
C ARG A 94 20.45 17.64 21.63
N LYS A 95 20.31 16.32 21.61
CA LYS A 95 20.95 15.43 22.59
C LYS A 95 22.48 15.52 22.54
N ASN A 96 23.05 15.72 21.36
CA ASN A 96 24.49 15.89 21.21
C ASN A 96 24.95 17.22 21.80
N LEU A 97 24.25 18.33 21.51
CA LEU A 97 24.56 19.65 22.06
C LEU A 97 24.50 19.67 23.59
N GLU A 98 23.46 19.07 24.18
CA GLU A 98 23.34 18.97 25.65
C GLU A 98 24.53 18.22 26.27
N ARG A 99 25.06 17.21 25.57
CA ARG A 99 26.24 16.45 26.01
C ARG A 99 27.53 17.27 25.90
N GLU A 100 27.70 18.03 24.82
CA GLU A 100 28.85 18.91 24.61
C GLU A 100 28.92 20.00 25.69
N LEU A 101 27.79 20.66 25.97
CA LEU A 101 27.69 21.66 27.04
C LEU A 101 28.04 21.07 28.42
N GLN A 102 27.58 19.85 28.72
CA GLN A 102 27.95 19.16 29.96
C GLN A 102 29.45 18.85 30.02
N ASN A 103 30.06 18.46 28.90
CA ASN A 103 31.48 18.16 28.83
C ASN A 103 32.32 19.44 29.04
N GLU A 104 31.94 20.54 28.40
CA GLU A 104 32.58 21.86 28.58
C GLU A 104 32.51 22.32 30.04
N ASN A 105 31.33 22.23 30.66
CA ASN A 105 31.15 22.62 32.06
C ASN A 105 32.01 21.78 33.01
N ARG A 106 32.11 20.46 32.77
CA ARG A 106 33.01 19.57 33.53
C ARG A 106 34.47 19.94 33.34
N GLN A 107 34.88 20.30 32.13
CA GLN A 107 36.25 20.73 31.84
C GLN A 107 36.59 22.04 32.55
N HIS A 108 35.68 23.02 32.51
CA HIS A 108 35.86 24.30 33.19
C HIS A 108 35.95 24.12 34.72
N ASN A 109 35.07 23.32 35.32
CA ASN A 109 35.13 23.00 36.77
C ASN A 109 36.43 22.30 37.18
N ARG A 110 36.99 21.42 36.32
CA ARG A 110 38.29 20.79 36.56
C ARG A 110 39.44 21.80 36.49
N GLN A 111 39.38 22.76 35.58
CA GLN A 111 40.39 23.82 35.50
C GLN A 111 40.31 24.73 36.74
N GLN A 112 39.12 25.19 37.12
CA GLN A 112 38.93 26.02 38.32
C GLN A 112 39.40 25.32 39.60
N SER A 113 39.08 24.05 39.78
CA SER A 113 39.52 23.30 40.98
C SER A 113 41.04 23.10 41.03
N ARG A 114 41.70 22.95 39.88
CA ARG A 114 43.18 22.92 39.80
C ARG A 114 43.80 24.27 40.15
N THR A 115 43.22 25.36 39.69
CA THR A 115 43.71 26.72 40.00
C THR A 115 43.59 27.02 41.50
N LYS A 116 42.43 26.74 42.10
CA LYS A 116 42.22 26.94 43.56
C LYS A 116 43.21 26.16 44.42
N ARG A 117 43.48 24.89 44.09
CA ARG A 117 44.48 24.09 44.82
C ARG A 117 45.89 24.68 44.75
N ARG A 118 46.27 25.28 43.61
CA ARG A 118 47.58 25.95 43.48
C ARG A 118 47.66 27.24 44.29
N GLU A 119 46.54 27.95 44.46
CA GLU A 119 46.47 29.16 45.28
C GLU A 119 46.52 28.83 46.78
N GLU A 120 46.03 27.66 47.20
CA GLU A 120 46.07 27.17 48.60
C GLU A 120 47.45 26.62 49.02
N GLU A 121 48.33 26.29 48.06
CA GLU A 121 49.68 25.74 48.29
C GLU A 121 50.79 26.83 48.37
N ILE A 122 50.43 28.12 48.30
CA ILE A 122 51.32 29.30 48.41
C ILE A 122 51.12 29.98 49.76
#